data_AF-A0A963MLY7-F1
#
_entry.id   AF-A0A963MLY7-F1
#
_cell.length_a   1.000
_cell.length_b   1.000
_cell.length_c   1.000
_cell.angle_alpha   90.00
_cell.angle_beta   90.00
_cell.angle_gamma   90.00
#
_symmetry.space_group_name_H-M   'P 1'
#
loop_
_entity.id
_entity.type
_entity.pdbx_description
1 polymer ?
#
loop_
_entity_poly.entity_id
_entity_poly.type
_entity_poly.pdbx_seq_one_letter_code
_entity_poly.pdbx_strand_id
1 'polypeptide(L)'
;MLDAAQTESSASPATPDKRRPEDDRLVAGPASSASSARSVHMKKIAIAVIAALSIGGSVQAAQIFSTSYDMPNGDGQASGGSYNYWDKEYNGAGSTTTDGAALSGGQGNLTDGVIASDYWYNVENAAGTGPYVGWYGPRTLNPLLTFNFSGSPVIDRVVFYIDDSQFGGVYAPAAIWIDGVNSSYTPPANPSLLTVDLTGLNLTGNQHSIQFFQEFSGNSWTFVSEIEFFGNSGRVPEPASLALVLTGLGLFGAAALRRRQTMSCESLQDRCSGA
;
A
#
# COMPACT_ATOMS: atom_id res chain seq x y z
N MET A 1 -34.53 23.62 -49.60
CA MET A 1 -33.11 23.61 -50.02
C MET A 1 -32.40 22.78 -48.97
N LEU A 2 -32.30 21.45 -49.18
CA LEU A 2 -31.10 20.71 -49.67
C LEU A 2 -29.94 20.88 -48.68
N ASP A 3 -29.28 19.90 -48.04
CA ASP A 3 -29.13 18.43 -48.12
C ASP A 3 -28.63 17.97 -46.72
N ALA A 4 -29.09 16.88 -46.08
CA ALA A 4 -28.63 15.48 -46.19
C ALA A 4 -27.09 15.30 -46.10
N ALA A 5 -26.58 14.75 -44.97
CA ALA A 5 -26.00 13.38 -44.88
C ALA A 5 -24.55 13.28 -45.44
N GLN A 6 -23.57 12.53 -44.93
CA GLN A 6 -23.33 11.69 -43.75
C GLN A 6 -21.89 11.13 -43.96
N THR A 7 -21.25 10.66 -42.89
CA THR A 7 -20.27 9.53 -42.84
C THR A 7 -18.76 9.77 -42.98
N GLU A 8 -18.09 9.18 -41.99
CA GLU A 8 -16.66 9.02 -41.72
C GLU A 8 -15.95 8.07 -42.72
N SER A 9 -14.62 8.14 -42.78
CA SER A 9 -13.78 7.02 -43.24
C SER A 9 -12.40 7.04 -42.57
N SER A 10 -12.17 6.01 -41.78
CA SER A 10 -10.92 5.58 -41.14
C SER A 10 -9.90 4.95 -42.10
N ALA A 11 -8.61 5.03 -41.75
CA ALA A 11 -7.62 3.92 -41.67
C ALA A 11 -6.19 4.32 -42.12
N SER A 12 -5.22 4.01 -41.26
CA SER A 12 -3.76 4.09 -41.50
C SER A 12 -3.15 2.67 -41.37
N PRO A 13 -2.06 2.32 -42.07
CA PRO A 13 -1.70 0.92 -42.36
C PRO A 13 -0.54 0.38 -41.52
N ALA A 14 -0.56 -0.92 -41.20
CA ALA A 14 0.65 -1.68 -40.85
C ALA A 14 0.44 -3.21 -40.98
N THR A 15 1.13 -3.86 -41.91
CA THR A 15 2.00 -5.06 -41.72
C THR A 15 2.29 -5.79 -43.05
N PRO A 16 3.56 -6.20 -43.24
CA PRO A 16 3.91 -7.49 -43.86
C PRO A 16 4.98 -8.20 -43.00
N ASP A 17 5.42 -9.44 -43.19
CA ASP A 17 4.98 -10.69 -43.82
C ASP A 17 6.00 -11.74 -43.32
N LYS A 18 5.58 -12.99 -43.18
CA LYS A 18 6.36 -14.14 -42.70
C LYS A 18 7.43 -14.58 -43.71
N ARG A 19 8.57 -15.10 -43.23
CA ARG A 19 9.32 -16.18 -43.91
C ARG A 19 10.19 -17.00 -42.93
N ARG A 20 10.44 -18.25 -43.30
CA ARG A 20 10.79 -19.49 -42.55
C ARG A 20 12.24 -19.97 -42.99
N PRO A 21 12.69 -21.23 -42.79
CA PRO A 21 13.36 -21.93 -41.67
C PRO A 21 14.81 -22.45 -41.97
N GLU A 22 15.32 -23.34 -41.08
CA GLU A 22 16.49 -24.27 -41.17
C GLU A 22 17.88 -23.59 -41.04
N ASP A 23 18.95 -24.12 -40.44
CA ASP A 23 19.41 -25.51 -40.31
C ASP A 23 20.63 -25.60 -39.34
N ASP A 24 21.05 -26.83 -39.07
CA ASP A 24 22.44 -27.27 -38.77
C ASP A 24 22.97 -27.47 -37.32
N ARG A 25 22.96 -28.76 -36.95
CA ARG A 25 24.11 -29.64 -36.59
C ARG A 25 24.64 -29.74 -35.15
N LEU A 26 24.25 -30.89 -34.58
CA LEU A 26 25.01 -31.77 -33.67
C LEU A 26 26.37 -32.21 -34.25
N VAL A 27 27.44 -32.17 -33.45
CA VAL A 27 28.59 -33.09 -33.55
C VAL A 27 29.12 -33.40 -32.13
N ALA A 28 29.30 -34.69 -31.85
CA ALA A 28 29.83 -35.23 -30.60
C ALA A 28 31.17 -35.98 -30.81
N GLY A 29 32.04 -35.92 -29.79
CA GLY A 29 33.13 -36.86 -29.49
C GLY A 29 34.54 -36.51 -30.03
N PRO A 30 35.63 -37.14 -29.53
CA PRO A 30 35.73 -38.20 -28.52
C PRO A 30 36.76 -37.94 -27.38
N ALA A 31 36.84 -38.91 -26.46
CA ALA A 31 37.70 -38.99 -25.28
C ALA A 31 39.17 -39.39 -25.57
N SER A 32 40.09 -39.05 -24.66
CA SER A 32 41.15 -39.93 -24.09
C SER A 32 42.32 -39.13 -23.49
N SER A 33 42.62 -39.33 -22.19
CA SER A 33 43.89 -39.95 -21.75
C SER A 33 44.09 -39.74 -20.24
N ALA A 34 44.54 -40.81 -19.59
CA ALA A 34 44.92 -40.82 -18.19
C ALA A 34 46.28 -40.15 -17.98
N SER A 35 46.46 -39.42 -16.89
CA SER A 35 47.79 -39.17 -16.33
C SER A 35 47.76 -39.12 -14.80
N SER A 36 48.62 -39.95 -14.25
CA SER A 36 48.94 -40.18 -12.85
C SER A 36 49.51 -38.93 -12.18
N ALA A 37 49.03 -38.58 -10.98
CA ALA A 37 49.81 -37.75 -10.06
C ALA A 37 49.45 -38.02 -8.60
N ARG A 38 50.51 -38.06 -7.81
CA ARG A 38 50.64 -38.62 -6.47
C ARG A 38 49.96 -37.80 -5.38
N SER A 39 49.57 -38.52 -4.33
CA SER A 39 49.20 -38.05 -2.99
C SER A 39 50.17 -37.00 -2.46
N VAL A 40 49.63 -35.84 -2.08
CA VAL A 40 50.25 -34.95 -1.08
C VAL A 40 49.14 -34.56 -0.09
N HIS A 41 49.30 -34.99 1.16
CA HIS A 41 48.47 -34.58 2.28
C HIS A 41 48.63 -33.07 2.51
N MET A 42 47.61 -32.29 2.11
CA MET A 42 47.52 -30.88 2.43
C MET A 42 46.42 -30.70 3.48
N LYS A 43 46.82 -30.36 4.71
CA LYS A 43 45.90 -30.03 5.81
C LYS A 43 45.02 -28.87 5.37
N LYS A 44 43.75 -29.14 5.10
CA LYS A 44 42.74 -28.12 4.83
C LYS A 44 42.45 -27.38 6.12
N ILE A 45 43.05 -26.20 6.30
CA ILE A 45 42.55 -25.22 7.27
C ILE A 45 41.30 -24.62 6.61
N ALA A 46 40.13 -25.09 7.04
CA ALA A 46 38.86 -24.51 6.65
C ALA A 46 38.69 -23.16 7.36
N ILE A 47 38.98 -22.06 6.67
CA ILE A 47 38.52 -20.73 7.07
C ILE A 47 37.04 -20.68 6.71
N ALA A 48 36.17 -20.83 7.72
CA ALA A 48 34.75 -20.58 7.58
C ALA A 48 34.54 -19.05 7.50
N VAL A 49 34.45 -18.52 6.29
CA VAL A 49 33.95 -17.16 6.06
C VAL A 49 32.45 -17.19 6.30
N ILE A 50 31.99 -16.62 7.42
CA ILE A 50 30.57 -16.34 7.64
C ILE A 50 30.23 -15.16 6.72
N ALA A 51 29.74 -15.45 5.53
CA ALA A 51 29.05 -14.47 4.71
C ALA A 51 27.73 -14.13 5.40
N ALA A 52 27.66 -12.97 6.04
CA ALA A 52 26.39 -12.42 6.48
C ALA A 52 25.57 -12.09 5.23
N LEU A 53 24.60 -12.95 4.89
CA LEU A 53 23.58 -12.62 3.91
C LEU A 53 22.75 -11.46 4.47
N SER A 54 23.07 -10.24 4.07
CA SER A 54 22.11 -9.15 4.10
C SER A 54 21.02 -9.49 3.09
N ILE A 55 20.00 -10.20 3.55
CA ILE A 55 18.75 -10.36 2.82
C ILE A 55 18.13 -8.96 2.80
N GLY A 56 18.43 -8.19 1.75
CA GLY A 56 17.73 -6.95 1.45
C GLY A 56 16.29 -7.30 1.11
N GLY A 57 15.44 -7.40 2.14
CA GLY A 57 14.01 -7.46 1.94
C GLY A 57 13.59 -6.18 1.21
N SER A 58 12.88 -6.33 0.10
CA SER A 58 12.13 -5.22 -0.48
C SER A 58 11.18 -4.71 0.60
N VAL A 59 11.41 -3.49 1.10
CA VAL A 59 10.46 -2.81 1.99
C VAL A 59 9.24 -2.49 1.14
N GLN A 60 8.23 -3.35 1.18
CA GLN A 60 6.91 -3.00 0.70
C GLN A 60 6.32 -1.96 1.66
N ALA A 61 5.78 -0.88 1.09
CA ALA A 61 5.08 0.14 1.85
C ALA A 61 3.96 -0.52 2.64
N ALA A 62 4.01 -0.43 3.97
CA ALA A 62 2.98 -0.96 4.85
C ALA A 62 1.80 0.00 4.88
N GLN A 63 0.58 -0.51 5.07
CA GLN A 63 -0.56 0.34 5.34
C GLN A 63 -0.35 1.10 6.66
N ILE A 64 -0.65 2.38 6.65
CA ILE A 64 -0.55 3.30 7.77
C ILE A 64 -1.97 3.74 8.09
N PHE A 65 -2.43 3.43 9.28
CA PHE A 65 -3.75 3.84 9.74
C PHE A 65 -3.67 5.23 10.37
N SER A 66 -4.57 6.12 9.97
CA SER A 66 -4.78 7.35 10.71
C SER A 66 -5.30 7.03 12.11
N THR A 67 -4.93 7.84 13.10
CA THR A 67 -5.49 7.73 14.46
C THR A 67 -6.81 8.46 14.59
N SER A 68 -7.01 9.49 13.76
CA SER A 68 -8.26 10.23 13.63
C SER A 68 -8.24 11.06 12.35
N TYR A 69 -9.39 11.56 11.92
CA TYR A 69 -9.48 12.61 10.92
C TYR A 69 -10.57 13.61 11.25
N ASP A 70 -10.36 14.86 10.88
CA ASP A 70 -11.33 15.95 11.05
C ASP A 70 -11.90 16.34 9.69
N MET A 71 -13.20 16.58 9.60
CA MET A 71 -13.86 16.96 8.34
C MET A 71 -15.24 17.58 8.58
N PRO A 72 -15.82 18.32 7.61
CA PRO A 72 -17.26 18.47 7.57
C PRO A 72 -17.89 17.09 7.34
N ASN A 73 -18.91 16.72 8.11
CA ASN A 73 -19.71 15.53 7.87
C ASN A 73 -20.31 15.60 6.46
N GLY A 74 -20.63 14.44 5.89
CA GLY A 74 -21.35 14.39 4.63
C GLY A 74 -22.70 15.13 4.70
N ASP A 75 -23.28 15.34 3.54
CA ASP A 75 -24.60 15.92 3.37
C ASP A 75 -25.64 14.82 3.11
N GLY A 76 -26.92 15.18 3.13
CA GLY A 76 -27.98 14.20 2.99
C GLY A 76 -29.27 14.78 2.45
N GLN A 77 -30.38 14.19 2.87
CA GLN A 77 -31.72 14.54 2.38
C GLN A 77 -32.09 16.00 2.68
N ALA A 78 -31.56 16.56 3.78
CA ALA A 78 -31.77 17.97 4.12
C ALA A 78 -31.09 18.95 3.15
N SER A 79 -30.13 18.48 2.35
CA SER A 79 -29.42 19.26 1.33
C SER A 79 -29.70 18.79 -0.11
N GLY A 80 -30.78 18.02 -0.32
CA GLY A 80 -31.23 17.59 -1.65
C GLY A 80 -30.73 16.21 -2.08
N GLY A 81 -30.11 15.45 -1.19
CA GLY A 81 -29.76 14.04 -1.42
C GLY A 81 -30.99 13.13 -1.46
N SER A 82 -30.89 12.00 -2.17
CA SER A 82 -31.90 10.94 -2.09
C SER A 82 -31.82 10.18 -0.77
N TYR A 83 -30.60 10.03 -0.25
CA TYR A 83 -30.25 9.41 1.02
C TYR A 83 -29.41 10.35 1.88
N ASN A 84 -29.00 9.89 3.06
CA ASN A 84 -28.05 10.58 3.90
C ASN A 84 -26.68 9.95 3.69
N TYR A 85 -25.65 10.74 3.38
CA TYR A 85 -24.30 10.25 3.07
C TYR A 85 -23.33 10.69 4.18
N TRP A 86 -23.81 10.60 5.42
CA TRP A 86 -23.08 11.00 6.61
C TRP A 86 -22.03 9.95 6.94
N ASP A 87 -20.96 10.40 7.58
CA ASP A 87 -20.11 9.54 8.36
C ASP A 87 -20.80 9.24 9.70
N LYS A 88 -21.79 8.35 9.62
CA LYS A 88 -22.80 8.15 10.66
C LYS A 88 -22.24 7.50 11.91
N GLU A 89 -21.32 6.57 11.72
CA GLU A 89 -20.66 5.80 12.79
C GLU A 89 -19.36 6.46 13.26
N TYR A 90 -19.09 7.70 12.82
CA TYR A 90 -17.95 8.47 13.27
C TYR A 90 -17.90 8.54 14.80
N ASN A 91 -16.79 8.08 15.38
CA ASN A 91 -16.67 7.84 16.82
C ASN A 91 -16.04 9.00 17.62
N GLY A 92 -15.78 10.13 16.96
CA GLY A 92 -15.20 11.33 17.56
C GLY A 92 -16.25 12.32 18.06
N ALA A 93 -15.87 13.60 18.09
CA ALA A 93 -16.76 14.71 18.43
C ALA A 93 -17.46 15.26 17.19
N GLY A 94 -18.70 15.74 17.35
CA GLY A 94 -19.50 16.35 16.29
C GLY A 94 -20.88 15.70 16.15
N SER A 95 -21.72 16.23 15.26
CA SER A 95 -23.03 15.65 14.97
C SER A 95 -22.95 14.74 13.74
N THR A 96 -23.12 13.44 13.94
CA THR A 96 -23.10 12.44 12.85
C THR A 96 -24.43 12.35 12.07
N THR A 97 -25.36 13.27 12.32
CA THR A 97 -26.71 13.30 11.73
C THR A 97 -27.11 14.67 11.21
N THR A 98 -26.11 15.48 10.87
CA THR A 98 -26.33 16.86 10.46
C THR A 98 -25.39 17.18 9.31
N ASP A 99 -25.98 17.53 8.17
CA ASP A 99 -25.29 17.93 6.94
C ASP A 99 -24.20 18.98 7.19
N GLY A 100 -22.97 18.65 6.82
CA GLY A 100 -21.81 19.54 6.91
C GLY A 100 -21.35 19.86 8.33
N ALA A 101 -21.87 19.20 9.37
CA ALA A 101 -21.44 19.44 10.74
C ALA A 101 -19.96 19.09 10.92
N ALA A 102 -19.21 19.91 11.65
CA ALA A 102 -17.80 19.61 11.91
C ALA A 102 -17.65 18.34 12.76
N LEU A 103 -16.88 17.38 12.25
CA LEU A 103 -16.44 16.16 12.91
C LEU A 103 -14.96 16.29 13.25
N SER A 104 -14.54 15.81 14.43
CA SER A 104 -13.13 15.85 14.83
C SER A 104 -12.73 14.77 15.83
N GLY A 105 -11.45 14.40 15.80
CA GLY A 105 -10.81 13.57 16.81
C GLY A 105 -11.18 12.09 16.81
N GLY A 106 -11.92 11.61 15.82
CA GLY A 106 -12.35 10.22 15.67
C GLY A 106 -12.05 9.61 14.31
N GLN A 107 -12.59 8.42 14.10
CA GLN A 107 -12.58 7.64 12.87
C GLN A 107 -14.01 7.27 12.50
N GLY A 108 -14.22 6.86 11.27
CA GLY A 108 -15.51 6.51 10.70
C GLY A 108 -15.33 5.89 9.32
N ASN A 109 -16.36 5.99 8.49
CA ASN A 109 -16.47 5.34 7.18
C ASN A 109 -15.21 5.46 6.30
N LEU A 110 -14.54 6.62 6.27
CA LEU A 110 -13.40 6.82 5.36
C LEU A 110 -12.13 6.03 5.69
N THR A 111 -12.07 5.34 6.83
CA THR A 111 -10.89 4.57 7.25
C THR A 111 -11.26 3.27 7.98
N ASP A 112 -12.44 2.72 7.71
CA ASP A 112 -12.93 1.51 8.39
C ASP A 112 -12.60 0.21 7.63
N GLY A 113 -11.98 0.34 6.45
CA GLY A 113 -11.62 -0.76 5.58
C GLY A 113 -12.77 -1.24 4.67
N VAL A 114 -13.91 -0.54 4.64
CA VAL A 114 -15.06 -0.88 3.81
C VAL A 114 -15.06 -0.07 2.52
N ILE A 115 -14.54 -0.71 1.47
CA ILE A 115 -14.66 -0.18 0.10
C ILE A 115 -16.06 -0.50 -0.42
N ALA A 116 -16.76 0.52 -0.92
CA ALA A 116 -18.08 0.33 -1.51
C ALA A 116 -18.04 -0.65 -2.69
N SER A 117 -18.96 -1.62 -2.70
CA SER A 117 -19.00 -2.69 -3.71
C SER A 117 -19.73 -2.32 -5.00
N ASP A 118 -20.51 -1.23 -4.97
CA ASP A 118 -21.37 -0.77 -6.08
C ASP A 118 -21.56 0.75 -5.97
N TYR A 119 -22.23 1.33 -6.96
CA TYR A 119 -22.59 2.74 -6.98
C TYR A 119 -23.48 3.13 -5.80
N TRP A 120 -23.39 4.40 -5.39
CA TRP A 120 -24.07 4.96 -4.23
C TRP A 120 -25.55 4.61 -4.18
N TYR A 121 -26.26 4.68 -5.31
CA TYR A 121 -27.71 4.47 -5.36
C TYR A 121 -28.14 3.02 -5.07
N ASN A 122 -27.19 2.07 -5.08
CA ASN A 122 -27.43 0.66 -4.75
C ASN A 122 -27.06 0.30 -3.31
N VAL A 123 -26.17 1.07 -2.67
CA VAL A 123 -25.58 0.73 -1.35
C VAL A 123 -25.92 1.74 -0.25
N GLU A 124 -26.42 2.91 -0.62
CA GLU A 124 -26.86 3.95 0.31
C GLU A 124 -28.32 3.78 0.74
N ASN A 125 -28.66 4.41 1.86
CA ASN A 125 -30.01 4.34 2.42
C ASN A 125 -30.38 5.58 3.26
N ALA A 126 -31.67 5.77 3.50
CA ALA A 126 -32.17 6.94 4.23
C ALA A 126 -31.71 7.03 5.69
N ALA A 127 -31.24 5.93 6.32
CA ALA A 127 -30.68 5.99 7.66
C ALA A 127 -29.23 6.53 7.70
N GLY A 128 -28.58 6.60 6.54
CA GLY A 128 -27.21 7.06 6.37
C GLY A 128 -26.15 6.09 6.87
N THR A 129 -26.44 4.79 6.81
CA THR A 129 -25.50 3.74 7.23
C THR A 129 -24.82 3.07 6.02
N GLY A 130 -24.84 3.72 4.85
CA GLY A 130 -24.14 3.23 3.68
C GLY A 130 -22.63 3.51 3.79
N PRO A 131 -21.83 2.97 2.85
CA PRO A 131 -20.38 3.07 2.90
C PRO A 131 -19.83 4.44 2.50
N TYR A 132 -20.57 5.26 1.75
CA TYR A 132 -20.05 6.53 1.25
C TYR A 132 -20.27 7.67 2.24
N VAL A 133 -19.23 8.49 2.39
CA VAL A 133 -19.37 9.88 2.83
C VAL A 133 -19.46 10.76 1.58
N GLY A 134 -20.53 11.55 1.48
CA GLY A 134 -20.84 12.34 0.30
C GLY A 134 -21.06 13.81 0.62
N TRP A 135 -20.43 14.72 -0.13
CA TRP A 135 -20.58 16.17 0.06
C TRP A 135 -21.22 16.82 -1.17
N TYR A 136 -22.22 17.67 -0.97
CA TYR A 136 -22.88 18.41 -2.04
C TYR A 136 -22.30 19.82 -2.12
N GLY A 137 -21.64 20.16 -3.22
CA GLY A 137 -20.87 21.41 -3.29
C GLY A 137 -21.64 22.70 -3.01
N PRO A 138 -22.94 22.86 -3.36
CA PRO A 138 -23.70 24.04 -2.94
C PRO A 138 -23.93 24.16 -1.43
N ARG A 139 -23.70 23.09 -0.66
CA ARG A 139 -23.79 23.04 0.81
C ARG A 139 -22.41 22.99 1.46
N THR A 140 -21.61 22.02 1.06
CA THR A 140 -20.27 21.75 1.61
C THR A 140 -19.26 21.75 0.47
N LEU A 141 -18.88 22.97 0.06
CA LEU A 141 -17.99 23.18 -1.08
C LEU A 141 -16.55 22.79 -0.75
N ASN A 142 -15.99 21.94 -1.60
CA ASN A 142 -14.58 21.52 -1.58
C ASN A 142 -14.12 21.05 -0.20
N PRO A 143 -14.68 19.93 0.31
CA PRO A 143 -14.46 19.48 1.68
C PRO A 143 -12.96 19.26 1.95
N LEU A 144 -12.50 19.82 3.08
CA LEU A 144 -11.15 19.67 3.60
C LEU A 144 -11.17 18.66 4.74
N LEU A 145 -10.38 17.60 4.59
CA LEU A 145 -10.19 16.54 5.57
C LEU A 145 -8.78 16.67 6.13
N THR A 146 -8.62 16.52 7.44
CA THR A 146 -7.31 16.54 8.11
C THR A 146 -7.09 15.22 8.84
N PHE A 147 -6.19 14.39 8.34
CA PHE A 147 -5.82 13.10 8.93
C PHE A 147 -4.68 13.27 9.91
N ASN A 148 -4.80 12.64 11.07
CA ASN A 148 -3.79 12.61 12.11
C ASN A 148 -3.24 11.19 12.23
N PHE A 149 -1.94 11.07 12.49
CA PHE A 149 -1.23 9.80 12.57
C PHE A 149 -0.43 9.70 13.85
N SER A 150 -0.24 8.47 14.33
CA SER A 150 0.66 8.21 15.45
C SER A 150 2.12 8.37 15.02
N GLY A 151 2.95 9.05 15.82
CA GLY A 151 4.38 9.21 15.52
C GLY A 151 4.62 10.22 14.39
N SER A 152 5.53 9.92 13.47
CA SER A 152 5.80 10.77 12.30
C SER A 152 6.13 9.85 11.10
N PRO A 153 5.12 9.17 10.54
CA PRO A 153 5.31 8.34 9.36
C PRO A 153 5.86 9.12 8.16
N VAL A 154 6.41 8.37 7.22
CA VAL A 154 6.61 8.81 5.84
C VAL A 154 5.53 8.12 5.01
N ILE A 155 4.58 8.89 4.48
CA ILE A 155 3.51 8.39 3.62
C ILE A 155 3.92 8.61 2.16
N ASP A 156 4.10 7.53 1.42
CA ASP A 156 4.51 7.57 0.02
C ASP A 156 3.36 7.35 -0.95
N ARG A 157 2.25 6.77 -0.47
CA ARG A 157 1.10 6.45 -1.30
C ARG A 157 -0.21 6.70 -0.56
N VAL A 158 -1.18 7.27 -1.25
CA VAL A 158 -2.56 7.40 -0.79
C VAL A 158 -3.50 6.86 -1.85
N VAL A 159 -4.44 6.02 -1.44
CA VAL A 159 -5.43 5.40 -2.31
C VAL A 159 -6.82 5.88 -1.90
N PHE A 160 -7.60 6.36 -2.88
CA PHE A 160 -8.97 6.82 -2.67
C PHE A 160 -9.95 5.93 -3.44
N TYR A 161 -11.09 5.63 -2.82
CA TYR A 161 -12.19 4.87 -3.44
C TYR A 161 -13.41 5.76 -3.63
N ILE A 162 -13.65 6.18 -4.87
CA ILE A 162 -14.54 7.27 -5.25
C ILE A 162 -15.65 6.73 -6.16
N ASP A 163 -16.88 7.21 -5.95
CA ASP A 163 -17.97 6.99 -6.92
C ASP A 163 -17.89 8.06 -8.03
N ASP A 164 -17.74 7.61 -9.28
CA ASP A 164 -17.88 8.44 -10.48
C ASP A 164 -18.96 7.85 -11.39
N SER A 165 -20.12 7.53 -10.83
CA SER A 165 -21.28 7.02 -11.58
C SER A 165 -21.84 8.04 -12.58
N GLN A 166 -21.54 9.33 -12.40
CA GLN A 166 -22.11 10.45 -13.16
C GLN A 166 -23.65 10.52 -13.08
N PHE A 167 -24.24 9.79 -12.12
CA PHE A 167 -25.68 9.70 -11.91
C PHE A 167 -26.08 10.44 -10.65
N GLY A 168 -27.22 11.14 -10.69
CA GLY A 168 -27.68 11.97 -9.56
C GLY A 168 -26.76 13.15 -9.24
N GLY A 169 -25.86 13.52 -10.16
CA GLY A 169 -24.88 14.59 -9.97
C GLY A 169 -23.63 14.18 -9.19
N VAL A 170 -23.39 12.87 -9.00
CA VAL A 170 -22.17 12.33 -8.37
C VAL A 170 -21.07 12.20 -9.41
N TYR A 171 -19.95 12.89 -9.17
CA TYR A 171 -18.79 12.88 -10.06
C TYR A 171 -17.51 12.72 -9.26
N ALA A 172 -16.49 12.18 -9.91
CA ALA A 172 -15.12 12.32 -9.44
C ALA A 172 -14.77 13.80 -9.20
N PRO A 173 -13.92 14.10 -8.20
CA PRO A 173 -13.46 15.47 -7.98
C PRO A 173 -12.59 15.95 -9.15
N ALA A 174 -12.66 17.24 -9.48
CA ALA A 174 -11.85 17.87 -10.51
C ALA A 174 -10.35 17.88 -10.17
N ALA A 175 -10.04 17.95 -8.87
CA ALA A 175 -8.69 17.88 -8.35
C ALA A 175 -8.68 17.34 -6.92
N ILE A 176 -7.56 16.72 -6.53
CA ILE A 176 -7.31 16.29 -5.16
C ILE A 176 -6.04 17.00 -4.71
N TRP A 177 -6.14 17.81 -3.67
CA TRP A 177 -4.98 18.47 -3.08
C TRP A 177 -4.57 17.74 -1.82
N ILE A 178 -3.26 17.50 -1.68
CA ILE A 178 -2.65 16.95 -0.46
C ILE A 178 -1.71 18.01 0.09
N ASP A 179 -1.93 18.43 1.33
CA ASP A 179 -1.16 19.51 1.98
C ASP A 179 -1.08 20.80 1.14
N GLY A 180 -2.20 21.13 0.49
CA GLY A 180 -2.32 22.30 -0.38
C GLY A 180 -1.67 22.15 -1.75
N VAL A 181 -1.11 20.98 -2.07
CA VAL A 181 -0.46 20.69 -3.36
C VAL A 181 -1.41 19.89 -4.24
N ASN A 182 -1.66 20.38 -5.46
CA ASN A 182 -2.47 19.65 -6.44
C ASN A 182 -1.78 18.34 -6.84
N SER A 183 -2.42 17.22 -6.56
CA SER A 183 -1.92 15.91 -6.94
C SER A 183 -2.30 15.61 -8.39
N SER A 184 -1.35 15.08 -9.16
CA SER A 184 -1.60 14.72 -10.56
C SER A 184 -2.60 13.57 -10.63
N TYR A 185 -3.78 13.86 -11.15
CA TYR A 185 -4.86 12.92 -11.33
C TYR A 185 -5.74 13.40 -12.50
N THR A 186 -6.30 12.46 -13.25
CA THR A 186 -7.24 12.75 -14.34
C THR A 186 -8.47 11.87 -14.15
N PRO A 187 -9.66 12.47 -13.97
CA PRO A 187 -10.89 11.71 -13.93
C PRO A 187 -11.11 10.90 -15.21
N PRO A 188 -11.60 9.64 -15.11
CA PRO A 188 -12.00 8.89 -16.28
C PRO A 188 -13.17 9.61 -16.97
N ALA A 189 -13.23 9.51 -18.31
CA ALA A 189 -14.33 10.14 -19.06
C ALA A 189 -15.67 9.40 -18.90
N ASN A 190 -15.62 8.10 -18.60
CA ASN A 190 -16.80 7.24 -18.53
C ASN A 190 -17.13 6.89 -17.07
N PRO A 191 -18.41 6.69 -16.74
CA PRO A 191 -18.83 6.30 -15.40
C PRO A 191 -18.11 5.07 -14.87
N SER A 192 -17.65 5.13 -13.62
CA SER A 192 -16.97 4.00 -12.96
C SER A 192 -16.94 4.14 -11.44
N LEU A 193 -16.71 3.01 -10.75
CA LEU A 193 -16.13 3.05 -9.41
C LEU A 193 -14.63 3.24 -9.58
N LEU A 194 -14.13 4.35 -9.03
CA LEU A 194 -12.80 4.84 -9.30
C LEU A 194 -11.89 4.56 -8.11
N THR A 195 -10.73 3.94 -8.40
CA THR A 195 -9.60 3.89 -7.47
C THR A 195 -8.53 4.90 -7.93
N VAL A 196 -8.25 5.90 -7.11
CA VAL A 196 -7.16 6.86 -7.35
C VAL A 196 -5.96 6.46 -6.51
N ASP A 197 -4.90 5.98 -7.14
CA ASP A 197 -3.65 5.57 -6.48
C ASP A 197 -2.54 6.60 -6.73
N LEU A 198 -2.33 7.49 -5.75
CA LEU A 198 -1.29 8.51 -5.79
C LEU A 198 -0.02 8.01 -5.11
N THR A 199 1.11 8.03 -5.81
CA THR A 199 2.39 7.51 -5.31
C THR A 199 3.51 8.57 -5.36
N GLY A 200 4.61 8.32 -4.65
CA GLY A 200 5.77 9.21 -4.62
C GLY A 200 5.54 10.50 -3.81
N LEU A 201 4.59 10.49 -2.89
CA LEU A 201 4.17 11.68 -2.14
C LEU A 201 5.22 12.14 -1.12
N ASN A 202 5.97 11.22 -0.51
CA ASN A 202 7.00 11.49 0.50
C ASN A 202 6.52 12.44 1.61
N LEU A 203 5.26 12.31 2.05
CA LEU A 203 4.69 13.17 3.08
C LEU A 203 5.31 12.80 4.43
N THR A 204 5.88 13.78 5.12
CA THR A 204 6.50 13.56 6.43
C THR A 204 5.74 14.32 7.50
N GLY A 205 5.44 13.65 8.60
CA GLY A 205 4.81 14.29 9.75
C GLY A 205 3.70 13.42 10.33
N ASN A 206 2.90 14.02 11.19
CA ASN A 206 1.84 13.34 11.91
C ASN A 206 0.45 13.86 11.54
N GLN A 207 0.38 14.81 10.59
CA GLN A 207 -0.85 15.42 10.15
C GLN A 207 -0.73 15.74 8.67
N HIS A 208 -1.74 15.35 7.90
CA HIS A 208 -1.83 15.64 6.47
C HIS A 208 -3.27 16.00 6.12
N SER A 209 -3.43 16.96 5.22
CA SER A 209 -4.72 17.43 4.74
C SER A 209 -5.00 16.92 3.33
N ILE A 210 -6.25 16.58 3.07
CA ILE A 210 -6.78 16.20 1.77
C ILE A 210 -7.95 17.12 1.46
N GLN A 211 -7.94 17.74 0.29
CA GLN A 211 -9.06 18.54 -0.19
C GLN A 211 -9.55 18.02 -1.54
N PHE A 212 -10.84 17.76 -1.62
CA PHE A 212 -11.49 17.41 -2.88
C PHE A 212 -12.06 18.67 -3.52
N PHE A 213 -11.60 19.02 -4.72
CA PHE A 213 -12.19 20.12 -5.49
C PHE A 213 -13.29 19.55 -6.37
N GLN A 214 -14.52 19.98 -6.15
CA GLN A 214 -15.69 19.40 -6.80
C GLN A 214 -15.87 19.93 -8.21
N GLU A 215 -16.32 19.04 -9.11
CA GLU A 215 -16.60 19.35 -10.51
C GLU A 215 -17.74 20.36 -10.69
N PHE A 216 -17.85 20.91 -11.91
CA PHE A 216 -18.93 21.82 -12.31
C PHE A 216 -19.05 23.06 -11.42
N SER A 217 -17.91 23.66 -11.05
CA SER A 217 -17.84 24.83 -10.15
C SER A 217 -18.52 24.59 -8.80
N GLY A 218 -18.46 23.36 -8.29
CA GLY A 218 -19.06 23.01 -7.01
C GLY A 218 -20.56 22.74 -7.07
N ASN A 219 -21.14 22.53 -8.25
CA ASN A 219 -22.54 22.08 -8.38
C ASN A 219 -22.61 20.58 -8.66
N SER A 220 -21.92 19.80 -7.84
CA SER A 220 -21.85 18.34 -7.93
C SER A 220 -21.74 17.73 -6.54
N TRP A 221 -21.97 16.42 -6.49
CA TRP A 221 -21.65 15.59 -5.35
C TRP A 221 -20.29 14.93 -5.56
N THR A 222 -19.53 14.78 -4.47
CA THR A 222 -18.32 13.94 -4.45
C THR A 222 -18.47 12.93 -3.33
N PHE A 223 -18.29 11.65 -3.66
CA PHE A 223 -18.56 10.51 -2.79
C PHE A 223 -17.29 9.69 -2.63
N VAL A 224 -16.91 9.42 -1.38
CA VAL A 224 -15.72 8.64 -1.03
C VAL A 224 -16.11 7.57 -0.03
N SER A 225 -15.70 6.34 -0.27
CA SER A 225 -15.99 5.21 0.64
C SER A 225 -14.83 4.88 1.57
N GLU A 226 -13.59 4.99 1.08
CA GLU A 226 -12.40 4.62 1.86
C GLU A 226 -11.19 5.43 1.38
N ILE A 227 -10.29 5.72 2.32
CA ILE A 227 -8.99 6.37 2.07
C ILE A 227 -7.90 5.59 2.80
N GLU A 228 -6.97 5.04 2.03
CA GLU A 228 -5.86 4.24 2.57
C GLU A 228 -4.52 4.96 2.39
N PHE A 229 -3.69 4.93 3.43
CA PHE A 229 -2.34 5.48 3.41
C PHE A 229 -1.32 4.35 3.46
N PHE A 230 -0.23 4.49 2.72
CA PHE A 230 0.86 3.51 2.71
C PHE A 230 2.22 4.20 2.76
N GLY A 231 3.16 3.57 3.45
CA GLY A 231 4.54 4.05 3.49
C GLY A 231 5.35 3.38 4.59
N ASN A 232 6.24 4.16 5.19
CA ASN A 232 7.02 3.75 6.34
C ASN A 232 6.44 4.38 7.60
N SER A 233 5.90 3.56 8.49
CA SER A 233 5.31 4.00 9.76
C SER A 233 6.33 4.60 10.75
N GLY A 234 7.63 4.62 10.41
CA GLY A 234 8.72 5.00 11.31
C GLY A 234 8.97 3.96 12.42
N ARG A 235 8.11 2.93 12.51
CA ARG A 235 8.28 1.78 13.39
C ARG A 235 9.02 0.71 12.59
N VAL A 236 10.33 0.68 12.73
CA VAL A 236 11.17 -0.40 12.22
C VAL A 236 10.65 -1.71 12.86
N PRO A 237 10.12 -2.69 12.09
CA PRO A 237 9.98 -4.04 12.62
C PRO A 237 11.37 -4.43 13.08
N GLU A 238 11.56 -4.96 14.28
CA GLU A 238 12.90 -5.36 14.75
C GLU A 238 13.18 -6.85 14.44
N PRO A 239 13.59 -7.26 13.22
CA PRO A 239 14.18 -8.58 13.05
C PRO A 239 15.57 -8.64 13.71
N ALA A 240 16.23 -7.50 13.93
CA ALA A 240 17.57 -7.44 14.51
C ALA A 240 17.61 -7.80 16.01
N SER A 241 16.57 -7.47 16.78
CA SER A 241 16.57 -7.74 18.23
C SER A 241 16.39 -9.22 18.54
N LEU A 242 15.55 -9.93 17.77
CA LEU A 242 15.46 -11.39 17.88
C LEU A 242 16.74 -12.06 17.37
N ALA A 243 17.32 -11.57 16.26
CA ALA A 243 18.57 -12.11 15.75
C ALA A 243 19.74 -11.93 16.73
N LEU A 244 19.86 -10.76 17.39
CA LEU A 244 20.88 -10.47 18.41
C LEU A 244 20.66 -11.23 19.72
N VAL A 245 19.41 -11.43 20.15
CA VAL A 245 19.08 -12.27 21.32
C VAL A 245 19.41 -13.75 21.02
N LEU A 246 19.07 -14.25 19.84
CA LEU A 246 19.36 -15.63 19.44
C LEU A 246 20.86 -15.88 19.21
N THR A 247 21.58 -14.94 18.59
CA THR A 247 23.05 -15.04 18.45
C THR A 247 23.76 -14.87 19.80
N GLY A 248 23.27 -13.99 20.68
CA GLY A 248 23.77 -13.82 22.03
C GLY A 248 23.65 -15.11 22.85
N LEU A 249 22.47 -15.71 22.91
CA LEU A 249 22.23 -16.96 23.65
C LEU A 249 22.99 -18.16 23.05
N GLY A 250 23.13 -18.23 21.72
CA GLY A 250 23.89 -19.30 21.05
C GLY A 250 25.39 -19.27 21.35
N LEU A 251 26.00 -18.08 21.43
CA LEU A 251 27.42 -17.91 21.72
C LEU A 251 27.77 -18.23 23.17
N PHE A 252 26.91 -17.87 24.14
CA PHE A 252 27.12 -18.24 25.55
C PHE A 252 26.95 -19.74 25.81
N GLY A 253 25.99 -20.40 25.14
CA GLY A 253 25.79 -21.85 25.25
C GLY A 253 26.98 -22.67 24.73
N ALA A 254 27.55 -22.28 23.58
CA ALA A 254 28.71 -22.95 22.99
C ALA A 254 30.00 -22.78 23.82
N ALA A 255 30.20 -21.61 24.45
CA ALA A 255 31.34 -21.35 25.33
C ALA A 255 31.27 -22.15 26.65
N ALA A 256 30.07 -22.34 27.20
CA ALA A 256 29.85 -23.15 28.40
C ALA A 256 30.05 -24.66 28.14
N LEU A 257 29.66 -25.16 26.96
CA LEU A 257 29.88 -26.56 26.56
C LEU A 257 31.36 -26.88 26.34
N ARG A 258 32.16 -25.96 25.79
CA ARG A 258 33.61 -26.15 25.62
C ARG A 258 34.36 -26.30 26.95
N ARG A 259 33.96 -25.58 28.00
CA ARG A 259 34.58 -25.71 29.33
C ARG A 259 34.32 -27.06 30.00
N ARG A 260 33.23 -27.75 29.65
CA ARG A 260 32.92 -29.09 30.18
C ARG A 260 33.74 -30.20 29.52
N GLN A 261 34.17 -30.02 28.27
CA GLN A 261 34.98 -31.03 27.56
C GLN A 261 36.45 -30.99 27.95
N THR A 262 36.99 -29.84 28.35
CA THR A 262 38.38 -29.75 28.85
C THR A 262 38.57 -30.37 30.23
N MET A 263 37.54 -30.39 31.09
CA MET A 263 37.64 -31.03 32.41
C MET A 263 37.53 -32.57 32.37
N SER A 264 37.14 -33.17 31.24
CA SER A 264 37.04 -34.63 31.12
C SER A 264 38.34 -35.30 30.63
N CYS A 265 39.33 -34.53 30.18
CA CYS A 265 40.60 -35.08 29.67
C CYS A 265 41.77 -34.96 30.66
N GLU A 266 41.57 -34.30 31.81
CA GLU A 266 42.59 -34.20 32.86
C GLU A 266 42.38 -35.24 33.98
N SER A 267 41.21 -35.90 34.05
CA SER A 267 40.91 -36.90 35.10
C SER A 267 41.15 -38.37 34.69
N LEU A 268 41.75 -38.64 33.53
CA LEU A 268 42.02 -40.01 33.07
C LEU A 268 43.52 -40.34 32.93
N GLN A 269 44.42 -39.46 33.33
CA GLN A 269 45.86 -39.77 33.42
C GLN A 269 46.31 -40.22 34.83
N ASP A 270 45.45 -40.12 35.85
CA ASP A 270 45.85 -40.30 37.26
C ASP A 270 45.51 -41.67 37.88
N ARG A 271 45.18 -42.69 37.07
CA ARG A 271 44.85 -44.05 37.59
C ARG A 271 45.63 -45.23 37.01
N CYS A 272 46.77 -45.00 36.34
CA CYS A 272 47.65 -46.10 35.89
C CYS A 272 49.12 -45.87 36.27
N SER A 273 49.39 -45.72 37.57
CA SER A 273 50.69 -46.07 38.17
C SER A 273 50.45 -46.45 39.62
N GLY A 274 50.37 -47.74 39.88
CA GLY A 274 50.15 -48.26 41.23
C GLY A 274 49.70 -49.71 41.25
N ALA A 275 50.57 -50.62 40.84
CA ALA A 275 50.80 -51.95 41.43
C ALA A 275 51.90 -52.67 40.63
#